data_AF-A0A554KSF3-F1
#
_entry.id   AF-A0A554KSF3-F1
#
_cell.length_a   1.000
_cell.length_b   1.000
_cell.length_c   1.000
_cell.angle_alpha   90.00
_cell.angle_beta   90.00
_cell.angle_gamma   90.00
#
_symmetry.space_group_name_H-M   'P 1'
#
loop_
_entity.id
_entity.type
_entity.pdbx_description
1 polymer ?
#
loop_
_entity_poly.entity_id
_entity_poly.type
_entity_poly.pdbx_seq_one_letter_code
_entity_poly.pdbx_strand_id
1 'polypeptide(L)'
;MPKIKHIKDGKGACIPLRVTRRKRKKLISPRLLVRCGCCDQSLEIYYDERPTSNQHRDSLEINGVNGTVDQWRQVLLPFLKARR
;
A
#
# COMPACT_ATOMS: atom_id res chain seq x y z
N MET A 1 2.05 6.10 19.67
CA MET A 1 1.72 6.52 18.28
C MET A 1 2.45 5.61 17.29
N PRO A 2 1.84 5.22 16.15
CA PRO A 2 2.53 4.44 15.12
C PRO A 2 3.74 5.23 14.56
N LYS A 3 4.88 4.56 14.36
CA LYS A 3 6.07 5.20 13.78
C LYS A 3 5.78 5.59 12.32
N ILE A 4 5.94 6.87 11.99
CA ILE A 4 5.84 7.40 10.63
C ILE A 4 7.23 7.35 9.99
N LYS A 5 7.33 6.74 8.81
CA LYS A 5 8.52 6.77 7.96
C LYS A 5 8.31 7.76 6.82
N HIS A 6 9.28 8.63 6.58
CA HIS A 6 9.28 9.54 5.44
C HIS A 6 10.12 8.91 4.33
N ILE A 7 9.48 8.52 3.23
CA ILE A 7 10.17 7.99 2.05
C ILE A 7 10.53 9.20 1.18
N LYS A 8 11.81 9.56 1.21
CA LYS A 8 12.35 10.69 0.44
C LYS A 8 12.65 10.25 -0.98
N ASP A 9 12.48 11.17 -1.92
CA ASP A 9 13.10 11.05 -3.24
C ASP A 9 14.63 11.18 -3.09
N GLY A 10 15.38 10.34 -3.81
CA GLY A 10 16.86 10.33 -3.74
C GLY A 10 17.50 11.64 -4.22
N LYS A 11 16.79 12.39 -5.07
CA LYS A 11 17.21 13.72 -5.56
C LYS A 11 16.61 14.88 -4.76
N GLY A 12 15.73 14.60 -3.81
CA GLY A 12 15.04 15.62 -3.01
C GLY A 12 14.07 16.51 -3.80
N ALA A 13 13.68 16.12 -5.02
CA ALA A 13 12.88 16.95 -5.91
C ALA A 13 11.40 17.05 -5.50
N CYS A 14 10.92 16.09 -4.68
CA CYS A 14 9.52 15.99 -4.26
C CYS A 14 9.38 15.88 -2.75
N ILE A 15 8.23 16.34 -2.24
CA ILE A 15 7.88 16.22 -0.81
C ILE A 15 7.80 14.72 -0.43
N PRO A 16 8.41 14.28 0.69
CA PRO A 16 8.46 12.87 1.06
C PRO A 16 7.08 12.25 1.28
N LEU A 17 6.89 11.02 0.82
CA LEU A 17 5.70 10.22 1.15
C LEU A 17 5.75 9.83 2.63
N ARG A 18 4.63 10.00 3.34
CA ARG A 18 4.51 9.64 4.76
C ARG A 18 3.89 8.26 4.87
N VAL A 19 4.69 7.26 5.24
CA VAL A 19 4.25 5.85 5.35
C VAL A 19 4.14 5.44 6.81
N THR A 20 2.97 4.93 7.19
CA THR A 20 2.72 4.41 8.53
C THR A 20 2.28 2.96 8.46
N ARG A 21 2.96 2.08 9.20
CA ARG A 21 2.48 0.70 9.38
C ARG A 21 1.52 0.64 10.57
N ARG A 22 0.33 0.09 10.36
CA ARG A 22 -0.72 -0.03 11.39
C ARG A 22 -1.24 -1.47 11.47
N LYS A 23 -1.71 -1.87 12.64
CA LYS A 23 -2.52 -3.09 12.83
C LYS A 23 -3.98 -2.64 12.98
N ARG A 24 -4.95 -3.35 12.41
CA ARG A 24 -6.37 -3.04 12.64
C ARG A 24 -6.77 -3.58 14.02
N LYS A 25 -7.62 -2.86 14.77
CA LYS A 25 -8.32 -3.47 15.90
C LYS A 25 -9.24 -4.58 15.33
N LYS A 26 -9.08 -5.81 15.82
CA LYS A 26 -9.84 -7.04 15.46
C LYS A 26 -9.41 -7.84 14.22
N LEU A 27 -8.41 -7.39 13.45
CA LEU A 27 -7.91 -8.09 12.26
C LEU A 27 -6.37 -8.03 12.27
N ILE A 28 -5.71 -9.18 12.10
CA ILE A 28 -4.25 -9.35 12.34
C ILE A 28 -3.42 -8.81 11.16
N SER A 29 -4.06 -8.31 10.10
CA SER A 29 -3.35 -7.88 8.91
C SER A 29 -2.50 -6.63 9.16
N PRO A 30 -1.22 -6.68 8.73
CA PRO A 30 -0.42 -5.46 8.63
C PRO A 30 -0.98 -4.58 7.52
N ARG A 31 -1.18 -3.29 7.84
CA ARG A 31 -1.61 -2.27 6.89
C ARG A 31 -0.51 -1.25 6.66
N LEU A 32 -0.40 -0.77 5.44
CA LEU A 32 0.41 0.38 5.07
C LEU A 32 -0.53 1.54 4.72
N LEU A 33 -0.38 2.63 5.45
CA LEU A 33 -1.03 3.91 5.15
C LEU A 33 0.01 4.82 4.52
N VAL A 34 -0.20 5.22 3.28
CA VAL A 34 0.63 6.18 2.55
C VAL A 34 -0.13 7.49 2.48
N ARG A 35 0.44 8.59 2.97
CA ARG A 35 -0.18 9.93 2.91
C ARG A 35 0.61 10.83 1.97
N CYS A 36 -0.09 11.75 1.28
CA CYS A 36 0.62 12.82 0.56
C CYS A 36 1.46 13.61 1.57
N GLY A 37 2.64 14.05 1.14
CA GLY A 37 3.39 15.05 1.87
C GLY A 37 2.76 16.45 1.79
N CYS A 38 1.90 16.66 0.80
CA CYS A 38 1.35 17.95 0.37
C CYS A 38 -0.07 18.25 0.88
N CYS A 39 -0.87 17.22 1.13
CA CYS A 39 -2.30 17.32 1.44
C CYS A 39 -2.72 16.17 2.36
N ASP A 40 -3.99 16.16 2.75
CA ASP A 40 -4.56 15.18 3.68
C ASP A 40 -5.04 13.89 3.00
N GLN A 41 -4.79 13.73 1.69
CA GLN A 41 -5.11 12.50 0.98
C GLN A 41 -4.25 11.33 1.49
N SER A 42 -4.87 10.16 1.54
CA SER A 42 -4.21 8.93 1.96
C SER A 42 -4.68 7.71 1.19
N LEU A 43 -3.75 6.77 1.00
CA LEU A 43 -3.93 5.47 0.39
C LEU A 43 -3.71 4.38 1.44
N GLU A 44 -4.64 3.44 1.55
CA GLU A 44 -4.49 2.23 2.37
C GLU A 44 -4.17 1.01 1.51
N ILE A 45 -3.19 0.22 1.97
CA ILE A 45 -2.75 -1.03 1.33
C ILE A 45 -2.71 -2.12 2.41
N TYR A 46 -3.38 -3.23 2.19
CA TYR A 46 -3.39 -4.36 3.12
C TYR A 46 -3.72 -5.69 2.45
N TYR A 47 -3.33 -6.80 3.08
CA TYR A 47 -3.74 -8.13 2.63
C TYR A 47 -5.22 -8.37 2.91
N ASP A 48 -5.92 -8.93 1.94
CA ASP A 48 -7.30 -9.37 2.14
C ASP A 48 -7.30 -10.58 3.08
N GLU A 49 -8.07 -10.48 4.16
CA GLU A 49 -8.20 -11.51 5.19
C GLU A 49 -9.54 -12.24 5.11
N ARG A 50 -10.36 -11.95 4.10
CA ARG A 50 -11.64 -12.62 3.93
C ARG A 50 -11.41 -14.12 3.71
N PRO A 51 -12.15 -15.00 4.40
CA PRO A 51 -12.08 -16.43 4.15
C PRO A 51 -12.60 -16.68 2.73
N THR A 52 -11.68 -16.96 1.81
CA THR A 52 -12.03 -17.34 0.44
C THR A 52 -12.05 -18.86 0.35
N SER A 53 -13.03 -19.42 -0.35
CA SER A 53 -13.07 -20.84 -0.73
C SER A 53 -11.95 -21.24 -1.68
N ASN A 54 -11.24 -20.25 -2.24
CA ASN A 54 -10.14 -20.46 -3.16
C ASN A 54 -8.82 -20.55 -2.39
N GLN A 55 -7.92 -21.41 -2.87
CA GLN A 55 -6.57 -21.60 -2.32
C GLN A 55 -5.68 -20.35 -2.39
N HIS A 56 -6.10 -19.30 -3.09
CA HIS A 56 -5.34 -18.06 -3.22
C HIS A 56 -5.48 -17.16 -2.00
N ARG A 57 -4.60 -17.37 -1.02
CA ARG A 57 -4.46 -16.53 0.18
C ARG A 57 -3.72 -15.20 -0.06
N ASP A 58 -3.22 -14.97 -1.26
CA ASP A 58 -2.38 -13.81 -1.59
C ASP A 58 -3.17 -12.76 -2.38
N SER A 59 -4.12 -12.10 -1.70
CA SER A 59 -4.84 -10.94 -2.25
C SER A 59 -4.51 -9.67 -1.47
N LEU A 60 -4.45 -8.54 -2.17
CA LEU A 60 -4.25 -7.22 -1.61
C LEU A 60 -5.45 -6.33 -1.93
N GLU A 61 -5.87 -5.55 -0.93
CA GLU A 61 -6.72 -4.39 -1.13
C GLU A 61 -5.86 -3.13 -1.21
N ILE A 62 -6.03 -2.37 -2.29
CA ILE A 62 -5.42 -1.05 -2.47
C ILE A 62 -6.56 -0.05 -2.70
N ASN A 63 -6.74 0.86 -1.75
CA ASN A 63 -7.79 1.90 -1.79
C ASN A 63 -9.23 1.38 -2.01
N GLY A 64 -9.61 0.25 -1.41
CA GLY A 64 -10.94 -0.35 -1.61
C GLY A 64 -11.06 -1.26 -2.84
N VAL A 65 -10.03 -1.31 -3.69
CA VAL A 65 -9.98 -2.23 -4.83
C VAL A 65 -9.25 -3.50 -4.43
N ASN A 66 -9.87 -4.65 -4.64
CA ASN A 66 -9.30 -5.95 -4.32
C ASN A 66 -8.74 -6.64 -5.57
N GLY A 67 -7.61 -7.31 -5.41
CA GLY A 67 -7.01 -8.13 -6.46
C GLY A 67 -5.94 -9.05 -5.88
N THR A 68 -5.61 -10.12 -6.60
CA THR A 68 -4.49 -10.99 -6.23
C THR A 68 -3.18 -10.22 -6.31
N VAL A 69 -2.16 -10.66 -5.56
CA VAL A 69 -0.81 -10.08 -5.65
C VAL A 69 -0.29 -10.10 -7.10
N ASP A 70 -0.60 -11.14 -7.87
CA ASP A 70 -0.20 -11.25 -9.27
C ASP A 70 -0.91 -10.27 -10.19
N GLN A 71 -2.20 -9.99 -9.95
CA GLN A 71 -2.92 -8.93 -10.66
C GLN A 71 -2.29 -7.56 -10.37
N TRP A 72 -1.99 -7.26 -9.10
CA TRP A 72 -1.33 -6.00 -8.74
C TRP A 72 0.07 -5.87 -9.33
N ARG A 73 0.84 -6.95 -9.42
CA ARG A 73 2.14 -6.97 -10.10
C ARG A 73 1.99 -6.59 -11.58
N GLN A 74 1.03 -7.18 -12.28
CA GLN A 74 0.77 -6.89 -13.69
C GLN A 74 0.36 -5.43 -13.91
N VAL A 75 -0.42 -4.84 -13.00
CA VAL A 75 -0.86 -3.44 -13.09
C VAL A 75 0.26 -2.47 -12.74
N LEU A 76 0.97 -2.65 -11.62
CA LEU A 76 1.88 -1.64 -11.06
C LEU A 76 3.30 -1.72 -11.62
N LEU A 77 3.84 -2.92 -11.87
CA LEU A 77 5.24 -3.06 -12.29
C LEU A 77 5.57 -2.37 -13.62
N PRO A 78 4.70 -2.36 -14.65
CA PRO A 78 4.97 -1.61 -15.87
C PRO A 78 5.23 -0.13 -15.60
N PHE A 79 4.45 0.50 -14.73
CA PHE A 79 4.63 1.92 -14.38
C PHE A 79 5.89 2.18 -13.57
N LEU A 80 6.28 1.25 -12.70
CA LEU A 80 7.49 1.39 -11.87
C LEU A 80 8.79 1.17 -12.66
N LYS A 81 8.71 0.44 -13.78
CA LYS A 81 9.86 0.19 -14.68
C LYS A 81 9.98 1.22 -15.80
N ALA A 82 8.89 1.90 -16.14
CA ALA A 82 8.91 2.95 -17.14
C ALA A 82 9.80 4.10 -16.66
N ARG A 83 10.90 4.35 -17.38
CA ARG A 83 11.66 5.60 -17.22
C ARG A 83 10.87 6.71 -17.90
N ARG A 84 10.52 7.74 -17.15
CA ARG A 84 10.01 9.02 -17.67
C ARG A 84 11.07 10.09 -17.51
#